data_AF-A0A938YEA3-F1
#
_entry.id   AF-A0A938YEA3-F1
#
_cell.length_a   1.000
_cell.length_b   1.000
_cell.length_c   1.000
_cell.angle_alpha   90.00
_cell.angle_beta   90.00
_cell.angle_gamma   90.00
#
_symmetry.space_group_name_H-M   'P 1'
#
loop_
_entity.id
_entity.type
_entity.pdbx_description
1 polymer ?
#
loop_
_entity_poly.entity_id
_entity_poly.type
_entity_poly.pdbx_seq_one_letter_code
_entity_poly.pdbx_strand_id
1 'polypeptide(L)'
;MTDTARTGTVHLLRHGKVHNPSGILYGRLPGYVLAGSGQAMAEAVCRDLAGERGAGGRIDLAYLAASSLVRAQQTAAPLVAEFGVPLVTDDRLIEAGNRFEGRRMTARTTTGELLRHPSKWPWLRNPLRPSWGEPYLDIAHRMLGAVYTALDALDSRDHHGAGRDAVLVSHQLPIWTVRRYLTGHRLWHDPRSRQCAVASLTSLHFEDGVFVGVSYREPAGHIAAVDDPEPHATGITPDDPTADGTLEGTADPGGVEPSGTDGPTRGGGRR
;
A
#
# COMPACT_ATOMS: atom_id res chain seq x y z
N MET A 1 13.36 33.82 -28.64
CA MET A 1 13.62 33.05 -27.40
C MET A 1 12.61 31.93 -27.39
N THR A 2 13.04 30.69 -27.60
CA THR A 2 12.17 29.52 -27.39
C THR A 2 12.00 29.37 -25.89
N ASP A 3 10.84 29.78 -25.38
CA ASP A 3 10.42 29.44 -24.03
C ASP A 3 10.39 27.91 -23.96
N THR A 4 11.20 27.32 -23.07
CA THR A 4 11.27 25.86 -22.95
C THR A 4 10.08 25.44 -22.12
N ALA A 5 9.16 24.67 -22.70
CA ALA A 5 7.96 24.20 -22.03
C ALA A 5 8.31 23.55 -20.68
N ARG A 6 7.53 23.86 -19.64
CA ARG A 6 7.75 23.29 -18.33
C ARG A 6 7.27 21.85 -18.33
N THR A 7 8.20 20.92 -18.17
CA THR A 7 7.91 19.49 -18.11
C THR A 7 7.75 19.01 -16.68
N GLY A 8 6.88 18.03 -16.46
CA GLY A 8 6.72 17.36 -15.17
C GLY A 8 6.21 15.94 -15.33
N THR A 9 6.70 15.04 -14.49
CA THR A 9 6.24 13.64 -14.47
C THR A 9 5.59 13.31 -13.14
N VAL A 10 4.42 12.67 -13.18
CA VAL A 10 3.79 12.09 -11.99
C VAL A 10 3.82 10.57 -12.10
N HIS A 11 4.65 9.93 -11.28
CA HIS A 11 4.77 8.49 -11.19
C HIS A 11 3.71 7.91 -10.24
N LEU A 12 2.75 7.17 -10.78
CA LEU A 12 1.82 6.38 -10.00
C LEU A 12 2.45 5.02 -9.69
N LEU A 13 2.89 4.83 -8.44
CA LEU A 13 3.52 3.61 -7.96
C LEU A 13 2.47 2.70 -7.32
N ARG A 14 2.29 1.48 -7.84
CA ARG A 14 1.52 0.47 -7.12
C ARG A 14 2.35 -0.04 -5.95
N HIS A 15 1.74 -0.17 -4.76
CA HIS A 15 2.41 -0.76 -3.60
C HIS A 15 3.03 -2.16 -3.90
N GLY A 16 4.04 -2.54 -3.10
CA GLY A 16 4.71 -3.84 -3.19
C GLY A 16 3.80 -5.03 -2.84
N LYS A 17 4.30 -6.25 -3.02
CA LYS A 17 3.59 -7.48 -2.63
C LYS A 17 3.22 -7.46 -1.14
N VAL A 18 1.96 -7.74 -0.84
CA VAL A 18 1.41 -7.84 0.52
C VAL A 18 1.44 -9.29 0.98
N HIS A 19 1.74 -9.50 2.27
CA HIS A 19 1.59 -10.80 2.91
C HIS A 19 0.10 -11.10 3.11
N ASN A 20 -0.43 -12.10 2.42
CA ASN A 20 -1.85 -12.46 2.42
C ASN A 20 -2.04 -13.98 2.28
N PRO A 21 -1.50 -14.78 3.23
CA PRO A 21 -1.46 -16.24 3.13
C PRO A 21 -2.88 -16.85 3.08
N SER A 22 -3.87 -16.14 3.62
CA SER A 22 -5.27 -16.56 3.62
C SER A 22 -6.01 -16.28 2.31
N GLY A 23 -5.39 -15.57 1.34
CA GLY A 23 -5.99 -15.25 0.05
C GLY A 23 -7.23 -14.35 0.15
N ILE A 24 -7.26 -13.45 1.12
CA ILE A 24 -8.38 -12.55 1.36
C ILE A 24 -8.35 -11.38 0.37
N LEU A 25 -9.50 -11.03 -0.21
CA LEU A 25 -9.66 -9.73 -0.87
C LEU A 25 -9.65 -8.67 0.23
N TYR A 26 -8.50 -8.05 0.44
CA TYR A 26 -8.34 -7.10 1.54
C TYR A 26 -8.80 -5.68 1.21
N GLY A 27 -8.73 -5.22 -0.04
CA GLY A 27 -9.23 -3.90 -0.43
C GLY A 27 -8.72 -2.78 0.50
N ARG A 28 -9.62 -2.11 1.23
CA ARG A 28 -9.30 -1.05 2.20
C ARG A 28 -9.05 -1.53 3.63
N LEU A 29 -9.13 -2.84 3.91
CA LEU A 29 -8.93 -3.37 5.26
C LEU A 29 -7.54 -2.99 5.84
N PRO A 30 -7.48 -2.62 7.13
CA PRO A 30 -6.22 -2.37 7.83
C PRO A 30 -5.45 -3.67 8.11
N GLY A 31 -4.19 -3.56 8.53
CA GLY A 31 -3.38 -4.70 8.99
C GLY A 31 -2.67 -5.50 7.88
N TYR A 32 -2.89 -5.16 6.61
CA TYR A 32 -2.22 -5.80 5.48
C TYR A 32 -0.89 -5.12 5.15
N VAL A 33 0.20 -5.66 5.69
CA VAL A 33 1.58 -5.20 5.51
C VAL A 33 2.26 -5.83 4.29
N LEU A 34 3.37 -5.24 3.86
CA LEU A 34 4.22 -5.83 2.82
C LEU A 34 4.78 -7.19 3.27
N ALA A 35 4.86 -8.11 2.32
CA ALA A 35 5.66 -9.33 2.44
C ALA A 35 7.16 -8.98 2.34
N GLY A 36 8.05 -9.90 2.69
CA GLY A 36 9.50 -9.69 2.49
C GLY A 36 9.85 -9.39 1.03
N SER A 37 9.28 -10.14 0.09
CA SER A 37 9.37 -9.85 -1.34
C SER A 37 8.81 -8.47 -1.70
N GLY A 38 7.75 -8.02 -1.02
CA GLY A 38 7.17 -6.69 -1.21
C GLY A 38 8.06 -5.55 -0.75
N GLN A 39 8.79 -5.74 0.35
CA GLN A 39 9.80 -4.79 0.82
C GLN A 39 10.97 -4.71 -0.17
N ALA A 40 11.49 -5.86 -0.60
CA ALA A 40 12.54 -5.93 -1.62
C ALA A 40 12.11 -5.25 -2.94
N MET A 41 10.84 -5.38 -3.32
CA MET A 41 10.27 -4.65 -4.47
C MET A 41 10.25 -3.14 -4.26
N ALA A 42 9.87 -2.65 -3.07
CA ALA A 42 9.87 -1.23 -2.76
C ALA A 42 11.28 -0.64 -2.84
N GLU A 43 12.29 -1.35 -2.31
CA GLU A 43 13.69 -0.96 -2.45
C GLU A 43 14.16 -0.97 -3.92
N ALA A 44 13.74 -1.96 -4.70
CA ALA A 44 14.12 -2.03 -6.12
C ALA A 44 13.57 -0.85 -6.92
N VAL A 45 12.34 -0.41 -6.64
CA VAL A 45 11.78 0.81 -7.22
C VAL A 45 12.57 2.04 -6.76
N CYS A 46 12.93 2.12 -5.48
CA CYS A 46 13.74 3.22 -4.96
C CYS A 46 15.08 3.34 -5.69
N ARG A 47 15.82 2.24 -5.83
CA ARG A 47 17.10 2.19 -6.57
C ARG A 47 16.95 2.55 -8.04
N ASP A 48 15.85 2.16 -8.69
CA ASP A 48 15.56 2.54 -10.07
C ASP A 48 15.38 4.06 -10.20
N LEU A 49 14.54 4.65 -9.33
CA LEU A 49 14.31 6.10 -9.31
C LEU A 49 15.56 6.88 -8.88
N ALA A 50 16.43 6.29 -8.06
CA ALA A 50 17.73 6.86 -7.68
C ALA A 50 18.78 6.80 -8.81
N GLY A 51 18.46 6.15 -9.93
CA GLY A 51 19.34 6.05 -11.10
C GLY A 51 20.34 4.91 -11.05
N GLU A 52 20.26 3.98 -10.09
CA GLU A 52 21.22 2.88 -9.96
C GLU A 52 21.02 1.77 -10.98
N ARG A 53 19.78 1.57 -11.46
CA ARG A 53 19.41 0.42 -12.30
C ARG A 53 18.58 0.78 -13.53
N GLY A 54 18.24 2.06 -13.71
CA GLY A 54 17.28 2.52 -14.72
C GLY A 54 17.90 3.18 -15.94
N ALA A 55 17.23 3.09 -17.09
CA ALA A 55 17.62 3.76 -18.34
C ALA A 55 17.42 5.30 -18.33
N GLY A 56 16.81 5.85 -17.27
CA GLY A 56 16.38 7.24 -17.19
C GLY A 56 17.18 8.12 -16.22
N GLY A 57 18.20 7.59 -15.54
CA GLY A 57 18.94 8.32 -14.51
C GLY A 57 18.14 8.57 -13.23
N ARG A 58 18.73 9.35 -12.31
CA ARG A 58 18.10 9.76 -11.06
C ARG A 58 16.99 10.78 -11.35
N ILE A 59 15.80 10.57 -10.77
CA ILE A 59 14.69 11.53 -10.87
C ILE A 59 14.91 12.75 -9.97
N ASP A 60 14.32 13.90 -10.33
CA ASP A 60 14.24 15.07 -9.44
C ASP A 60 12.95 15.00 -8.63
N LEU A 61 12.92 14.16 -7.60
CA LEU A 61 11.74 13.99 -6.77
C LEU A 61 11.47 15.24 -5.92
N ALA A 62 10.38 15.95 -6.22
CA ALA A 62 9.97 17.14 -5.49
C ALA A 62 8.71 16.93 -4.63
N TYR A 63 7.90 15.91 -4.95
CA TYR A 63 6.69 15.60 -4.22
C TYR A 63 6.48 14.10 -4.06
N LEU A 64 6.19 13.67 -2.83
CA LEU A 64 5.93 12.28 -2.49
C LEU A 64 4.65 12.17 -1.66
N ALA A 65 3.70 11.38 -2.14
CA ALA A 65 2.48 11.08 -1.40
C ALA A 65 2.11 9.59 -1.45
N ALA A 66 1.37 9.12 -0.45
CA ALA A 66 0.84 7.77 -0.39
C ALA A 66 -0.57 7.76 0.20
N SER A 67 -1.38 6.75 -0.15
CA SER A 67 -2.64 6.50 0.57
C SER A 67 -2.39 6.18 2.04
N SER A 68 -3.36 6.40 2.92
CA SER A 68 -3.26 6.05 4.35
C SER A 68 -3.03 4.56 4.67
N LEU A 69 -3.20 3.65 3.70
CA LEU A 69 -3.04 2.22 3.94
C LEU A 69 -1.57 1.83 4.15
N VAL A 70 -1.30 1.05 5.22
CA VAL A 70 0.07 0.72 5.69
C VAL A 70 1.00 0.20 4.60
N ARG A 71 0.53 -0.67 3.70
CA ARG A 71 1.33 -1.18 2.56
C ARG A 71 1.84 -0.09 1.61
N ALA A 72 1.07 0.98 1.43
CA ALA A 72 1.49 2.11 0.60
C ALA A 72 2.52 2.96 1.36
N GLN A 73 2.31 3.17 2.66
CA GLN A 73 3.26 3.85 3.54
C GLN A 73 4.61 3.11 3.59
N GLN A 74 4.58 1.78 3.78
CA GLN A 74 5.77 0.93 3.76
C GLN A 74 6.47 0.93 2.39
N THR A 75 5.72 0.99 1.29
CA THR A 75 6.32 1.10 -0.05
C THR A 75 6.98 2.47 -0.27
N ALA A 76 6.45 3.54 0.34
CA ALA A 76 7.01 4.88 0.23
C ALA A 76 8.24 5.10 1.13
N ALA A 77 8.40 4.34 2.22
CA ALA A 77 9.45 4.55 3.21
C ALA A 77 10.88 4.58 2.63
N PRO A 78 11.29 3.68 1.71
CA PRO A 78 12.61 3.79 1.07
C PRO A 78 12.80 5.09 0.29
N LEU A 79 11.75 5.61 -0.36
CA LEU A 79 11.82 6.86 -1.11
C LEU A 79 12.01 8.07 -0.20
N VAL A 80 11.36 8.07 0.97
CA VAL A 80 11.58 9.13 1.98
C VAL A 80 13.04 9.13 2.43
N ALA A 81 13.60 7.95 2.72
CA ALA A 81 14.98 7.82 3.18
C ALA A 81 16.00 8.24 2.10
N GLU A 82 15.77 7.87 0.84
CA GLU A 82 16.69 8.15 -0.27
C GLU A 82 16.63 9.60 -0.77
N PHE A 83 15.43 10.15 -0.94
CA PHE A 83 15.25 11.47 -1.56
C PHE A 83 15.11 12.60 -0.53
N GLY A 84 14.88 12.29 0.75
CA GLY A 84 14.68 13.31 1.80
C GLY A 84 13.40 14.12 1.65
N VAL A 85 12.48 13.71 0.76
CA VAL A 85 11.20 14.38 0.53
C VAL A 85 10.18 13.90 1.57
N PRO A 86 9.53 14.82 2.33
CA PRO A 86 8.51 14.44 3.29
C PRO A 86 7.34 13.69 2.62
N LEU A 87 6.88 12.62 3.27
CA LEU A 87 5.73 11.85 2.81
C LEU A 87 4.42 12.55 3.19
N VAL A 88 3.60 12.88 2.20
CA VAL A 88 2.22 13.33 2.39
C VAL A 88 1.27 12.14 2.39
N THR A 89 0.37 12.06 3.36
CA THR A 89 -0.74 11.10 3.32
C THR A 89 -1.93 11.71 2.59
N ASP A 90 -2.41 11.05 1.54
CA ASP A 90 -3.53 11.51 0.71
C ASP A 90 -4.53 10.38 0.45
N ASP A 91 -5.71 10.46 1.07
CA ASP A 91 -6.76 9.45 0.93
C ASP A 91 -7.44 9.43 -0.44
N ARG A 92 -7.19 10.42 -1.29
CA ARG A 92 -7.58 10.34 -2.70
C ARG A 92 -6.83 9.23 -3.44
N LEU A 93 -5.71 8.74 -2.90
CA LEU A 93 -4.91 7.64 -3.46
C LEU A 93 -5.36 6.25 -3.01
N ILE A 94 -6.35 6.11 -2.12
CA ILE A 94 -6.76 4.83 -1.53
C ILE A 94 -7.33 3.83 -2.56
N GLU A 95 -7.24 2.52 -2.29
CA GLU A 95 -7.85 1.47 -3.13
C GLU A 95 -9.36 1.72 -3.31
N ALA A 96 -9.94 1.27 -4.41
CA ALA A 96 -11.39 1.35 -4.63
C ALA A 96 -12.15 0.56 -3.56
N GLY A 97 -13.23 1.13 -3.04
CA GLY A 97 -14.09 0.41 -2.10
C GLY A 97 -14.72 -0.82 -2.76
N ASN A 98 -14.76 -1.94 -2.04
CA ASN A 98 -15.34 -3.18 -2.56
C ASN A 98 -16.15 -3.92 -1.48
N ARG A 99 -17.43 -4.19 -1.75
CA ARG A 99 -18.35 -4.91 -0.82
C ARG A 99 -17.98 -6.37 -0.59
N PHE A 100 -17.08 -6.94 -1.38
CA PHE A 100 -16.56 -8.30 -1.21
C PHE A 100 -15.31 -8.36 -0.31
N GLU A 101 -14.86 -7.23 0.25
CA GLU A 101 -13.76 -7.19 1.22
C GLU A 101 -13.96 -8.18 2.37
N GLY A 102 -12.86 -8.77 2.83
CA GLY A 102 -12.86 -9.75 3.92
C GLY A 102 -13.20 -11.18 3.50
N ARG A 103 -13.40 -11.44 2.19
CA ARG A 103 -13.71 -12.78 1.66
C ARG A 103 -12.52 -13.38 0.92
N ARG A 104 -12.43 -14.72 0.93
CA ARG A 104 -11.51 -15.46 0.06
C ARG A 104 -12.03 -15.40 -1.37
N MET A 105 -11.35 -14.67 -2.25
CA MET A 105 -11.70 -14.64 -3.67
C MET A 105 -10.82 -15.62 -4.45
N THR A 106 -11.42 -16.68 -4.99
CA THR A 106 -10.83 -17.43 -6.12
C THR A 106 -11.62 -17.09 -7.39
N ALA A 107 -10.99 -17.22 -8.57
CA ALA A 107 -11.69 -17.03 -9.85
C ALA A 107 -12.95 -17.91 -9.98
N ARG A 108 -12.95 -19.07 -9.31
CA ARG A 108 -14.08 -20.01 -9.22
C ARG A 108 -15.14 -19.58 -8.19
N THR A 109 -14.75 -18.82 -7.17
CA THR A 109 -15.63 -18.34 -6.10
C THR A 109 -16.53 -17.21 -6.59
N THR A 110 -16.06 -16.25 -7.38
CA THR A 110 -16.88 -15.10 -7.79
C THR A 110 -18.11 -15.53 -8.61
N THR A 111 -17.92 -16.26 -9.71
CA THR A 111 -19.04 -16.70 -10.56
C THR A 111 -19.89 -17.78 -9.88
N GLY A 112 -19.25 -18.72 -9.15
CA GLY A 112 -19.97 -19.80 -8.46
C GLY A 112 -20.76 -19.34 -7.23
N GLU A 113 -20.25 -18.40 -6.43
CA GLU A 113 -20.92 -17.83 -5.26
C GLU A 113 -22.02 -16.84 -5.67
N LEU A 114 -21.84 -16.10 -6.77
CA LEU A 114 -22.88 -15.20 -7.31
C LEU A 114 -24.05 -15.97 -7.92
N LEU A 115 -23.80 -17.09 -8.62
CA LEU A 115 -24.87 -17.95 -9.15
C LEU A 115 -25.62 -18.71 -8.05
N ARG A 116 -24.96 -19.05 -6.93
CA ARG A 116 -25.57 -19.75 -5.79
C ARG A 116 -26.35 -18.85 -4.84
N HIS A 117 -26.20 -17.53 -4.93
CA HIS A 117 -26.90 -16.57 -4.07
C HIS A 117 -27.64 -15.51 -4.91
N PRO A 118 -28.89 -15.80 -5.34
CA PRO A 118 -29.71 -14.89 -6.15
C PRO A 118 -29.91 -13.51 -5.51
N SER A 119 -29.84 -13.42 -4.18
CA SER A 119 -29.89 -12.16 -3.43
C SER A 119 -28.74 -11.19 -3.74
N LYS A 120 -27.64 -11.66 -4.36
CA LYS A 120 -26.46 -10.85 -4.74
C LYS A 120 -26.55 -10.32 -6.18
N TRP A 121 -27.52 -10.76 -6.98
CA TRP A 121 -27.68 -10.34 -8.38
C TRP A 121 -27.97 -8.84 -8.57
N PRO A 122 -28.68 -8.15 -7.65
CA PRO A 122 -28.82 -6.69 -7.72
C PRO A 122 -27.47 -5.97 -7.71
N TRP A 123 -26.42 -6.56 -7.12
CA TRP A 123 -25.09 -5.95 -7.11
C TRP A 123 -24.51 -5.87 -8.54
N LEU A 124 -24.76 -6.86 -9.39
CA LEU A 124 -24.27 -6.91 -10.77
C LEU A 124 -25.10 -6.08 -11.77
N ARG A 125 -26.21 -5.48 -11.30
CA ARG A 125 -27.24 -4.91 -12.18
C ARG A 125 -26.79 -3.70 -12.99
N ASN A 126 -25.74 -2.99 -12.55
CA ASN A 126 -25.20 -1.86 -13.30
C ASN A 126 -23.66 -1.92 -13.37
N PRO A 127 -23.07 -2.41 -14.47
CA PRO A 127 -21.62 -2.42 -14.63
C PRO A 127 -21.01 -1.01 -14.80
N LEU A 128 -21.82 -0.01 -15.19
CA LEU A 128 -21.39 1.39 -15.37
C LEU A 128 -21.35 2.16 -14.03
N ARG A 129 -22.08 1.69 -13.03
CA ARG A 129 -22.01 2.11 -11.63
C ARG A 129 -21.96 0.86 -10.77
N PRO A 130 -20.78 0.21 -10.66
CA PRO A 130 -20.67 -1.10 -10.05
C PRO A 130 -21.19 -1.02 -8.62
N SER A 131 -22.40 -1.52 -8.37
CA SER A 131 -23.01 -1.37 -7.04
C SER A 131 -22.38 -2.29 -5.97
N TRP A 132 -21.33 -3.03 -6.37
CA TRP A 132 -20.42 -3.75 -5.50
C TRP A 132 -19.18 -2.95 -5.10
N GLY A 133 -18.96 -1.75 -5.65
CA GLY A 133 -17.79 -0.93 -5.35
C GLY A 133 -17.97 0.56 -5.63
N GLU A 134 -16.86 1.30 -5.62
CA GLU A 134 -16.84 2.73 -5.91
C GLU A 134 -17.03 2.99 -7.42
N PRO A 135 -17.83 3.99 -7.84
CA PRO A 135 -17.97 4.35 -9.25
C PRO A 135 -16.63 4.74 -9.90
N TYR A 136 -16.35 4.23 -11.09
CA TYR A 136 -15.07 4.49 -11.76
C TYR A 136 -14.79 5.98 -12.02
N LEU A 137 -15.83 6.79 -12.28
CA LEU A 137 -15.66 8.23 -12.43
C LEU A 137 -15.23 8.89 -11.13
N ASP A 138 -15.78 8.48 -9.99
CA ASP A 138 -15.39 9.02 -8.69
C ASP A 138 -13.93 8.66 -8.38
N ILE A 139 -13.52 7.42 -8.67
CA ILE A 139 -12.12 6.97 -8.59
C ILE A 139 -11.22 7.83 -9.49
N ALA A 140 -11.61 8.04 -10.75
CA ALA A 140 -10.84 8.84 -11.70
C ALA A 140 -10.69 10.29 -11.21
N HIS A 141 -11.77 10.92 -10.75
CA HIS A 141 -11.78 12.30 -10.28
C HIS A 141 -10.91 12.50 -9.04
N ARG A 142 -11.00 11.62 -8.03
CA ARG A 142 -10.15 11.76 -6.83
C ARG A 142 -8.68 11.53 -7.17
N MET A 143 -8.36 10.55 -8.01
CA MET A 143 -6.99 10.31 -8.47
C MET A 143 -6.45 11.50 -9.27
N LEU A 144 -7.26 12.11 -10.15
CA LEU A 144 -6.88 13.34 -10.84
C LEU A 144 -6.62 14.48 -9.86
N GLY A 145 -7.45 14.63 -8.83
CA GLY A 145 -7.22 15.62 -7.78
C GLY A 145 -5.83 15.45 -7.14
N ALA A 146 -5.43 14.22 -6.82
CA ALA A 146 -4.09 13.94 -6.28
C ALA A 146 -2.96 14.22 -7.29
N VAL A 147 -3.16 13.84 -8.55
CA VAL A 147 -2.20 14.12 -9.65
C VAL A 147 -2.00 15.61 -9.85
N TYR A 148 -3.07 16.41 -9.88
CA TYR A 148 -2.95 17.86 -10.06
C TYR A 148 -2.41 18.58 -8.82
N THR A 149 -2.66 18.08 -7.60
CA THR A 149 -1.95 18.56 -6.40
C THR A 149 -0.44 18.31 -6.51
N ALA A 150 -0.05 17.13 -7.02
CA ALA A 150 1.36 16.84 -7.25
C ALA A 150 1.97 17.79 -8.30
N LEU A 151 1.28 18.02 -9.41
CA LEU A 151 1.74 18.94 -10.46
C LEU A 151 1.89 20.39 -9.97
N ASP A 152 0.95 20.87 -9.15
CA ASP A 152 1.04 22.19 -8.52
C ASP A 152 2.30 22.30 -7.64
N ALA A 153 2.61 21.25 -6.89
CA ALA A 153 3.86 21.17 -6.11
C ALA A 153 5.13 21.14 -6.98
N LEU A 154 5.05 20.68 -8.24
CA LEU A 154 6.16 20.74 -9.18
C LEU A 154 6.35 22.14 -9.79
N ASP A 155 5.29 22.95 -9.85
CA ASP A 155 5.26 24.28 -10.49
C ASP A 155 5.80 25.41 -9.59
N SER A 156 6.12 25.13 -8.32
CA SER A 156 6.62 26.15 -7.38
C SER A 156 8.05 26.61 -7.74
N ARG A 157 8.09 27.64 -8.60
CA ARG A 157 9.10 28.66 -8.98
C ARG A 157 10.60 28.30 -9.04
N ASP A 158 11.25 28.87 -10.08
CA ASP A 158 12.70 29.00 -10.34
C ASP A 158 13.42 27.93 -11.17
N HIS A 159 12.73 26.92 -11.72
CA HIS A 159 13.39 25.84 -12.47
C HIS A 159 13.02 25.88 -13.96
N HIS A 160 13.90 26.48 -14.78
CA HIS A 160 13.85 26.38 -16.23
C HIS A 160 14.83 25.29 -16.70
N GLY A 161 14.33 24.13 -17.13
CA GLY A 161 15.10 23.22 -18.01
C GLY A 161 15.31 21.78 -17.56
N ALA A 162 14.98 21.38 -16.33
CA ALA A 162 14.92 19.97 -15.92
C ALA A 162 13.51 19.66 -15.41
N GLY A 163 12.88 18.62 -15.95
CA GLY A 163 11.55 18.20 -15.50
C GLY A 163 11.63 17.67 -14.08
N ARG A 164 10.72 18.15 -13.22
CA ARG A 164 10.60 17.65 -11.84
C ARG A 164 9.65 16.46 -11.81
N ASP A 165 9.85 15.59 -10.84
CA ASP A 165 9.09 14.36 -10.70
C ASP A 165 8.32 14.33 -9.38
N ALA A 166 7.14 13.72 -9.41
CA ALA A 166 6.37 13.38 -8.23
C ALA A 166 6.14 11.87 -8.18
N VAL A 167 6.07 11.28 -7.00
CA VAL A 167 5.68 9.87 -6.81
C VAL A 167 4.43 9.79 -5.93
N LEU A 168 3.40 9.11 -6.43
CA LEU A 168 2.15 8.86 -5.73
C LEU A 168 1.96 7.36 -5.54
N VAL A 169 2.08 6.88 -4.30
CA VAL A 169 1.95 5.47 -3.97
C VAL A 169 0.48 5.10 -3.74
N SER A 170 -0.04 4.25 -4.61
CA SER A 170 -1.46 3.90 -4.70
C SER A 170 -1.65 2.39 -4.99
N HIS A 171 -2.83 2.04 -5.49
CA HIS A 171 -3.31 0.67 -5.62
C HIS A 171 -3.77 0.37 -7.04
N GLN A 172 -4.02 -0.90 -7.33
CA GLN A 172 -4.17 -1.36 -8.70
C GLN A 172 -5.33 -0.67 -9.43
N LEU A 173 -6.53 -0.67 -8.83
CA LEU A 173 -7.71 -0.17 -9.52
C LEU A 173 -7.71 1.36 -9.70
N PRO A 174 -7.36 2.19 -8.70
CA PRO A 174 -7.22 3.62 -8.87
C PRO A 174 -6.23 4.02 -9.96
N ILE A 175 -5.02 3.45 -9.96
CA ILE A 175 -3.98 3.72 -10.95
C ILE A 175 -4.48 3.39 -12.36
N TRP A 176 -5.04 2.20 -12.54
CA TRP A 176 -5.55 1.77 -13.82
C TRP A 176 -6.73 2.64 -14.30
N THR A 177 -7.61 3.03 -13.38
CA THR A 177 -8.79 3.85 -13.69
C THR A 177 -8.40 5.24 -14.17
N VAL A 178 -7.49 5.93 -13.46
CA VAL A 178 -7.03 7.27 -13.88
C VAL A 178 -6.26 7.22 -15.19
N ARG A 179 -5.41 6.21 -15.41
CA ARG A 179 -4.73 5.99 -16.70
C ARG A 179 -5.74 5.86 -17.84
N ARG A 180 -6.78 5.04 -17.67
CA ARG A 180 -7.82 4.85 -18.69
C ARG A 180 -8.61 6.12 -18.96
N TYR A 181 -8.92 6.87 -17.90
CA TYR A 181 -9.61 8.15 -18.01
C TYR A 181 -8.82 9.15 -18.87
N LEU A 182 -7.55 9.37 -18.53
CA LEU A 182 -6.66 10.29 -19.25
C LEU A 182 -6.41 9.88 -20.70
N THR A 183 -6.40 8.58 -20.98
CA THR A 183 -6.17 8.05 -22.34
C THR A 183 -7.46 7.83 -23.13
N GLY A 184 -8.62 8.31 -22.65
CA GLY A 184 -9.89 8.24 -23.38
C GLY A 184 -10.50 6.84 -23.52
N HIS A 185 -10.09 5.87 -22.71
CA HIS A 185 -10.61 4.51 -22.80
C HIS A 185 -11.79 4.26 -21.84
N ARG A 186 -12.75 3.39 -22.25
CA ARG A 186 -13.95 3.01 -21.46
C ARG A 186 -13.65 2.55 -20.03
N LEU A 187 -14.10 3.26 -19.00
CA LEU A 187 -13.70 2.94 -17.61
C LEU A 187 -14.08 1.54 -17.11
N TRP A 188 -15.21 0.98 -17.56
CA TRP A 188 -15.52 -0.42 -17.32
C TRP A 188 -14.64 -1.35 -18.17
N HIS A 189 -14.00 -2.33 -17.53
CA HIS A 189 -12.99 -3.18 -18.15
C HIS A 189 -12.93 -4.56 -17.49
N ASP A 190 -12.27 -5.52 -18.15
CA ASP A 190 -11.90 -6.81 -17.57
C ASP A 190 -10.73 -6.63 -16.58
N PRO A 191 -10.86 -6.99 -15.29
CA PRO A 191 -9.78 -6.87 -14.31
C PRO A 191 -8.48 -7.59 -14.70
N ARG A 192 -8.55 -8.64 -15.54
CA ARG A 192 -7.38 -9.41 -15.99
C ARG A 192 -6.53 -8.68 -17.01
N SER A 193 -7.08 -7.66 -17.67
CA SER A 193 -6.37 -6.89 -18.70
C SER A 193 -5.63 -5.68 -18.12
N ARG A 194 -5.52 -5.56 -16.79
CA ARG A 194 -4.89 -4.42 -16.12
C ARG A 194 -3.37 -4.52 -16.23
N GLN A 195 -2.74 -3.57 -16.91
CA GLN A 195 -1.29 -3.38 -16.86
C GLN A 195 -0.94 -2.52 -15.64
N CYS A 196 -0.72 -3.19 -14.51
CA CYS A 196 -0.37 -2.59 -13.23
C CYS A 196 0.12 -3.69 -12.26
N ALA A 197 1.32 -4.22 -12.49
CA ALA A 197 1.97 -5.19 -11.61
C ALA A 197 2.28 -4.57 -10.23
N VAL A 198 2.46 -5.38 -9.18
CA VAL A 198 2.93 -4.86 -7.88
C VAL A 198 4.29 -4.18 -8.05
N ALA A 199 4.51 -3.06 -7.35
CA ALA A 199 5.71 -2.24 -7.52
C ALA A 199 6.01 -1.82 -8.99
N SER A 200 4.97 -1.63 -9.79
CA SER A 200 5.09 -1.02 -11.13
C SER A 200 4.86 0.48 -11.08
N LEU A 201 5.45 1.18 -12.05
CA LEU A 201 5.31 2.62 -12.25
C LEU A 201 4.46 2.88 -13.49
N THR A 202 3.37 3.62 -13.32
CA THR A 202 2.63 4.27 -14.41
C THR A 202 2.94 5.76 -14.36
N SER A 203 3.78 6.24 -15.26
CA SER A 203 4.23 7.63 -15.30
C SER A 203 3.34 8.45 -16.22
N LEU A 204 2.76 9.51 -15.70
CA LEU A 204 1.97 10.49 -16.44
C LEU A 204 2.86 11.70 -16.76
N HIS A 205 2.96 12.05 -18.04
CA HIS A 205 3.83 13.11 -18.54
C HIS A 205 3.02 14.37 -18.82
N PHE A 206 3.54 15.52 -18.40
CA PHE A 206 2.89 16.80 -18.54
C PHE A 206 3.83 17.85 -19.15
N GLU A 207 3.27 18.71 -20.00
CA GLU A 207 3.90 19.91 -20.54
C GLU A 207 2.98 21.09 -20.22
N ASP A 208 3.49 22.10 -19.52
CA ASP A 208 2.73 23.29 -19.10
C ASP A 208 1.42 22.93 -18.34
N GLY A 209 1.45 21.83 -17.58
CA GLY A 209 0.31 21.31 -16.83
C GLY A 209 -0.72 20.53 -17.68
N VAL A 210 -0.48 20.39 -18.98
CA VAL A 210 -1.31 19.60 -19.91
C VAL A 210 -0.77 18.18 -19.99
N PHE A 211 -1.66 17.19 -19.87
CA PHE A 211 -1.29 15.78 -20.03
C PHE A 211 -0.90 15.50 -21.48
N VAL A 212 0.33 15.00 -21.70
CA VAL A 212 0.85 14.70 -23.05
C VAL A 212 1.09 13.21 -23.30
N GLY A 213 1.17 12.38 -22.26
CA GLY A 213 1.38 10.96 -22.46
C GLY A 213 1.51 10.12 -21.20
N VAL A 214 1.63 8.81 -21.41
CA VAL A 214 1.84 7.82 -20.35
C VAL A 214 2.97 6.86 -20.72
N SER A 215 3.81 6.49 -19.76
CA SER A 215 4.73 5.36 -19.87
C SER A 215 4.52 4.38 -18.71
N TYR A 216 4.92 3.12 -18.93
CA TYR A 216 4.78 2.05 -17.95
C TYR A 216 6.08 1.26 -17.84
N ARG A 217 6.51 0.97 -16.61
CA ARG A 217 7.70 0.15 -16.33
C ARG A 217 7.50 -0.71 -15.07
N GLU A 218 8.27 -1.79 -14.98
CA GLU A 218 8.25 -2.73 -13.84
C GLU A 218 9.67 -2.88 -13.27
N PRO A 219 10.19 -1.88 -12.51
CA PRO A 219 11.55 -1.93 -12.00
C PRO A 219 11.84 -3.17 -11.14
N ALA A 220 10.83 -3.58 -10.37
CA ALA A 220 10.90 -4.76 -9.52
C ALA A 220 10.41 -6.05 -10.22
N GLY A 221 10.21 -6.06 -11.54
CA GLY A 221 9.68 -7.22 -12.29
C GLY A 221 10.56 -8.46 -12.23
N HIS A 222 11.84 -8.30 -11.87
CA HIS A 222 12.79 -9.39 -11.64
C HIS A 222 12.64 -10.07 -10.27
N ILE A 223 11.82 -9.53 -9.37
CA ILE A 223 11.58 -10.06 -8.02
C ILE A 223 10.27 -10.84 -8.02
N ALA A 224 10.31 -12.10 -7.59
CA ALA A 224 9.12 -12.94 -7.50
C ALA A 224 8.16 -12.42 -6.42
N ALA A 225 6.87 -12.25 -6.78
CA ALA A 225 5.82 -11.81 -5.87
C ALA A 225 5.30 -12.96 -4.99
N VAL A 226 6.14 -13.42 -4.05
CA VAL A 226 5.82 -14.55 -3.16
C VAL A 226 5.10 -14.11 -1.89
N ASP A 227 4.40 -15.02 -1.24
CA ASP A 227 3.66 -14.73 -0.01
C ASP A 227 4.51 -15.07 1.22
N ASP A 228 5.66 -14.42 1.32
CA ASP A 228 6.63 -14.60 2.40
C ASP A 228 6.31 -13.70 3.60
N PRO A 229 6.51 -14.16 4.84
CA PRO A 229 6.32 -13.32 6.02
C PRO A 229 7.32 -12.16 6.00
N GLU A 230 7.01 -11.11 6.77
CA GLU A 230 7.92 -9.99 6.94
C GLU A 230 9.26 -10.49 7.54
N PRO A 231 10.42 -10.07 7.00
CA PRO A 231 11.72 -10.39 7.56
C PRO A 231 11.86 -9.61 8.86
N HIS A 232 11.31 -10.19 9.94
CA HIS A 232 11.51 -9.94 11.38
C HIS A 232 10.35 -10.53 12.24
N ALA A 233 9.37 -11.22 11.67
CA ALA A 233 8.38 -12.00 12.43
C ALA A 233 8.91 -13.37 12.93
N THR A 234 10.23 -13.54 13.05
CA THR A 234 10.85 -14.72 13.66
C THR A 234 11.46 -14.32 15.00
N GLY A 235 10.63 -14.30 16.05
CA GLY A 235 11.08 -14.17 17.43
C GLY A 235 10.05 -13.49 18.33
N ILE A 236 9.51 -14.27 19.27
CA ILE A 236 8.53 -13.92 20.32
C ILE A 236 7.07 -14.13 19.88
N THR A 237 6.55 -15.32 20.18
CA THR A 237 5.13 -15.56 20.44
C THR A 237 4.76 -14.91 21.78
N PRO A 238 3.65 -14.16 21.91
CA PRO A 238 3.07 -13.85 23.21
C PRO A 238 2.55 -15.16 23.83
N ASP A 239 2.86 -15.39 25.10
CA ASP A 239 2.28 -16.47 25.89
C ASP A 239 0.75 -16.53 25.72
N ASP A 240 0.26 -17.72 25.40
CA ASP A 240 -1.16 -18.07 25.35
C ASP A 240 -1.62 -18.40 26.77
N PRO A 241 -2.49 -17.58 27.42
CA PRO A 241 -2.97 -17.86 28.76
C PRO A 241 -4.23 -18.72 28.67
N THR A 242 -4.18 -19.86 27.98
CA THR A 242 -5.28 -20.86 27.99
C THR A 242 -4.75 -22.28 27.94
N ALA A 243 -3.91 -22.66 28.89
CA ALA A 243 -3.68 -24.06 29.24
C ALA A 243 -4.17 -24.31 30.67
N ASP A 244 -5.46 -24.62 30.77
CA ASP A 244 -6.09 -25.15 31.97
C ASP A 244 -5.54 -26.57 32.19
N GLY A 245 -4.57 -26.70 33.09
CA GLY A 245 -3.90 -27.93 33.45
C GLY A 245 -4.61 -28.60 34.62
N THR A 246 -5.35 -29.65 34.30
CA THR A 246 -6.04 -30.56 35.23
C THR A 246 -5.12 -31.07 36.34
N LEU A 247 -5.65 -31.02 37.57
CA LEU A 247 -5.11 -31.56 38.80
C LEU A 247 -5.11 -33.11 38.82
N GLU A 248 -3.95 -33.71 39.06
CA GLU A 248 -3.73 -34.95 39.84
C GLU A 248 -2.31 -34.79 40.45
N GLY A 249 -2.00 -34.95 41.74
CA GLY A 249 -2.70 -35.66 42.80
C GLY A 249 -1.82 -36.80 43.32
N THR A 250 -0.65 -36.52 43.93
CA THR A 250 0.02 -37.49 44.83
C THR A 250 0.72 -36.77 45.99
N ALA A 251 0.47 -37.31 47.18
CA ALA A 251 0.86 -36.80 48.48
C ALA A 251 2.30 -37.20 48.87
N ASP A 252 2.93 -36.40 49.72
CA ASP A 252 3.94 -36.86 50.68
C ASP A 252 3.79 -36.06 51.99
N PRO A 253 3.63 -36.70 53.17
CA PRO A 253 3.52 -36.03 54.45
C PRO A 253 4.84 -36.09 55.23
N GLY A 254 5.27 -34.96 55.80
CA GLY A 254 6.39 -34.97 56.74
C GLY A 254 6.72 -33.59 57.27
N GLY A 255 6.02 -33.16 58.33
CA GLY A 255 6.32 -31.92 59.03
C GLY A 255 7.56 -32.00 59.90
N VAL A 256 8.06 -30.83 60.33
CA VAL A 256 8.40 -30.45 61.72
C VAL A 256 8.67 -28.93 61.72
N GLU A 257 8.02 -28.22 62.65
CA GLU A 257 8.11 -26.78 62.94
C GLU A 257 9.40 -26.38 63.74
N PRO A 258 9.47 -25.24 64.48
CA PRO A 258 9.69 -23.86 64.02
C PRO A 258 10.82 -23.15 64.80
N SER A 259 11.16 -21.93 64.39
CA SER A 259 11.65 -20.81 65.24
C SER A 259 12.17 -19.71 64.31
N GLY A 260 11.94 -18.41 64.46
CA GLY A 260 11.32 -17.60 65.50
C GLY A 260 11.95 -16.20 65.38
N THR A 261 11.11 -15.14 65.43
CA THR A 261 11.39 -13.76 65.94
C THR A 261 12.53 -12.94 65.28
N ASP A 262 12.43 -11.67 64.87
CA ASP A 262 11.69 -10.53 65.42
C ASP A 262 11.65 -9.35 64.42
N GLY A 263 10.51 -8.65 64.37
CA GLY A 263 10.36 -7.22 64.74
C GLY A 263 10.92 -6.08 63.84
N PRO A 264 10.33 -4.87 63.90
CA PRO A 264 10.14 -4.03 62.72
C PRO A 264 10.95 -2.73 62.65
N THR A 265 10.88 -2.15 61.46
CA THR A 265 11.30 -0.81 61.03
C THR A 265 10.78 0.33 61.92
N ARG A 266 11.64 1.29 62.22
CA ARG A 266 11.29 2.66 62.66
C ARG A 266 11.92 3.68 61.72
N GLY A 267 11.10 4.63 61.28
CA GLY A 267 11.48 5.74 60.41
C GLY A 267 12.08 6.95 61.13
N GLY A 268 12.47 7.92 60.30
CA GLY A 268 13.03 9.23 60.60
C GLY A 268 14.00 9.58 59.46
N GLY A 269 13.79 10.54 58.57
CA GLY A 269 13.15 11.85 58.73
C GLY A 269 14.19 12.86 59.19
N ARG A 270 14.82 13.59 58.25
CA ARG A 270 15.07 15.05 58.27
C ARG A 270 16.10 15.49 57.23
N ARG A 271 15.65 16.48 56.45
CA ARG A 271 16.35 17.66 55.87
C ARG A 271 17.39 17.45 54.79
#